data_AF-A0AAD8G9K3-F1
#
_entry.id   AF-A0AAD8G9K3-F1
#
_cell.length_a   1.000
_cell.length_b   1.000
_cell.length_c   1.000
_cell.angle_alpha   90.00
_cell.angle_beta   90.00
_cell.angle_gamma   90.00
#
_symmetry.space_group_name_H-M   'P 1'
#
loop_
_entity.id
_entity.type
_entity.pdbx_description
1 polymer ?
#
loop_
_entity_poly.entity_id
_entity_poly.type
_entity_poly.pdbx_seq_one_letter_code
_entity_poly.pdbx_strand_id
1 'polypeptide(L)'
;MWGMPRMRYADCNGSEASEETEIVVNIGGVRQVLYGDILNRYPETRLAELANCSSGGYDAIFSLCDDYDPARKEFYFDRDPGAFKCIIDVYYFGEIHMKRGVCPICFQKELEFWKIDPSFLDDCCKSSLSEKKEELQEIANRVQLILDDLEGDPSDDRWQKCQKFIWKFLEKPESSLPARVVAIMSFLFILISSVVMCVGTIPELQVEDAEGNHVEHPTLEAIETVCIGWFTIEYILRLISSPNTVHFALSFMNIIDVLAIMPFYISLSLTYLGNKMMELSNVQQAIQALRIMRIARIFKLARHSSGLQTLTYALKMSFKELGLLLMYLAMGIFVFSAVGYTMEQSHPETLFKSIPQSFWWAIITMTTVGYGDIYPKTTLGKCNAAISFLCGVIAIALPIHPIINNFVKYYDKQRVLETATKHELDLMELHSTEGKGRNEGKSAAGLNGMSMSQSDSYIPLLSDAKQHRTRLQSCK
;
A
#
# COMPACT_ATOMS: atom_id res chain seq x y z
N MET A 1 12.60 -9.74 36.48
CA MET A 1 12.00 -8.79 37.45
C MET A 1 10.50 -9.05 37.45
N TRP A 2 10.07 -9.99 38.28
CA TRP A 2 8.67 -10.35 38.45
C TRP A 2 8.08 -9.45 39.53
N GLY A 3 7.51 -8.31 39.14
CA GLY A 3 6.67 -7.52 40.02
C GLY A 3 5.27 -8.13 40.03
N MET A 4 4.81 -8.62 41.17
CA MET A 4 3.38 -8.92 41.36
C MET A 4 2.59 -7.63 41.06
N PRO A 5 1.50 -7.70 40.27
CA PRO A 5 0.59 -6.57 40.17
C PRO A 5 0.00 -6.33 41.54
N ARG A 6 0.09 -5.09 42.03
CA ARG A 6 -0.64 -4.65 43.22
C ARG A 6 -2.13 -4.86 42.96
N MET A 7 -2.71 -5.91 43.56
CA MET A 7 -4.14 -5.96 43.84
C MET A 7 -4.49 -4.69 44.61
N ARG A 8 -5.14 -3.73 43.95
CA ARG A 8 -5.89 -2.68 44.65
C ARG A 8 -7.08 -3.38 45.31
N TYR A 9 -6.88 -3.85 46.53
CA TYR A 9 -7.99 -4.02 47.47
C TYR A 9 -8.58 -2.63 47.68
N ALA A 10 -9.76 -2.38 47.13
CA ALA A 10 -10.62 -1.35 47.66
C ALA A 10 -11.14 -1.89 49.00
N ASP A 11 -10.77 -1.23 50.09
CA ASP A 11 -11.24 -1.57 51.43
C ASP A 11 -12.77 -1.42 51.48
N CYS A 12 -13.49 -2.55 51.49
CA CYS A 12 -14.90 -2.59 51.88
C CYS A 12 -14.98 -2.88 53.37
N ASN A 13 -14.85 -1.83 54.19
CA ASN A 13 -15.23 -1.88 55.59
C ASN A 13 -16.68 -1.44 55.74
N GLY A 14 -17.55 -2.39 56.08
CA GLY A 14 -18.85 -2.13 56.73
C GLY A 14 -20.04 -1.86 55.80
N SER A 15 -20.72 -2.90 55.35
CA SER A 15 -22.18 -3.01 55.55
C SER A 15 -22.59 -4.48 55.42
N GLU A 16 -23.57 -4.85 56.23
CA GLU A 16 -24.16 -6.18 56.35
C GLU A 16 -24.60 -6.71 54.98
N ALA A 17 -24.44 -8.03 54.80
CA ALA A 17 -24.91 -8.84 53.67
C ALA A 17 -26.05 -8.20 52.84
N SER A 18 -25.68 -7.48 51.78
CA SER A 18 -26.61 -7.12 50.72
C SER A 18 -26.99 -8.40 50.00
N GLU A 19 -28.28 -8.65 49.84
CA GLU A 19 -28.78 -9.77 49.03
C GLU A 19 -28.05 -9.79 47.67
N GLU A 20 -27.54 -10.97 47.28
CA GLU A 20 -26.89 -11.22 45.99
C GLU A 20 -27.88 -10.85 44.87
N THR A 21 -27.79 -9.63 44.34
CA THR A 21 -28.67 -9.16 43.25
C THR A 21 -28.24 -9.86 41.96
N GLU A 22 -28.86 -11.01 41.70
CA GLU A 22 -28.71 -11.74 40.45
C GLU A 22 -29.38 -10.97 39.31
N ILE A 23 -28.60 -10.64 38.27
CA ILE A 23 -29.14 -10.09 37.03
C ILE A 23 -28.93 -11.08 35.89
N VAL A 24 -29.94 -11.18 35.04
CA VAL A 24 -29.91 -12.06 33.86
C VAL A 24 -29.85 -11.18 32.62
N VAL A 25 -28.77 -11.33 31.85
CA VAL A 25 -28.58 -10.62 30.58
C VAL A 25 -28.59 -11.59 29.42
N ASN A 26 -29.23 -11.22 28.33
CA ASN A 26 -29.33 -12.00 27.11
C ASN A 26 -28.70 -11.20 25.97
N ILE A 27 -27.55 -11.68 25.50
CA ILE A 27 -26.77 -11.01 24.46
C ILE A 27 -26.90 -11.80 23.17
N GLY A 28 -27.64 -11.27 22.19
CA GLY A 28 -27.84 -11.91 20.89
C GLY A 28 -28.38 -13.35 20.99
N GLY A 29 -29.21 -13.63 22.00
CA GLY A 29 -29.78 -14.96 22.27
C GLY A 29 -29.00 -15.80 23.28
N VAL A 30 -27.83 -15.35 23.75
CA VAL A 30 -27.03 -16.06 24.75
C VAL A 30 -27.33 -15.51 26.14
N ARG A 31 -28.00 -16.32 26.96
CA ARG A 31 -28.33 -16.00 28.35
C ARG A 31 -27.12 -16.16 29.27
N GLN A 32 -26.84 -15.14 30.06
CA GLN A 32 -25.75 -15.09 31.03
C GLN A 32 -26.24 -14.51 32.37
N VAL A 33 -25.79 -15.12 33.46
CA VAL A 33 -26.15 -14.73 34.82
C VAL A 33 -24.97 -14.01 35.45
N LEU A 34 -25.21 -12.82 36.00
CA LEU A 34 -24.21 -11.96 36.62
C LEU A 34 -24.68 -11.53 38.01
N TYR A 35 -23.73 -11.19 38.88
CA TYR A 35 -24.00 -10.83 40.28
C TYR A 35 -23.66 -9.36 40.52
N GLY A 36 -24.58 -8.62 41.16
CA GLY A 36 -24.45 -7.20 41.42
C GLY A 36 -23.16 -6.82 42.14
N ASP A 37 -22.69 -7.62 43.10
CA ASP A 37 -21.46 -7.37 43.87
C ASP A 37 -20.22 -7.28 42.98
N ILE A 38 -20.15 -8.14 41.97
CA ILE A 38 -19.04 -8.20 41.01
C ILE A 38 -19.12 -7.00 40.05
N LEU A 39 -20.32 -6.63 39.63
CA LEU A 39 -20.56 -5.51 38.72
C LEU A 39 -20.27 -4.16 39.39
N ASN A 40 -20.67 -4.01 40.65
CA ASN A 40 -20.46 -2.81 41.47
C ASN A 40 -18.99 -2.52 41.78
N ARG A 41 -18.06 -3.44 41.48
CA ARG A 41 -16.62 -3.15 41.46
C ARG A 41 -16.27 -2.03 40.46
N TYR A 42 -17.06 -1.87 39.40
CA TYR A 42 -16.91 -0.84 38.37
C TYR A 42 -18.25 -0.13 38.13
N PRO A 43 -18.66 0.80 39.03
CA PRO A 43 -20.01 1.37 39.04
C PRO A 43 -20.34 2.25 37.84
N GLU A 44 -19.32 2.80 37.16
CA GLU A 44 -19.45 3.64 35.95
C GLU A 44 -19.85 2.84 34.69
N THR A 45 -19.88 1.51 34.79
CA THR A 45 -20.16 0.64 33.64
C THR A 45 -21.65 0.44 33.45
N ARG A 46 -22.09 0.20 32.21
CA ARG A 46 -23.51 0.01 31.88
C ARG A 46 -24.14 -1.15 32.65
N LEU A 47 -23.41 -2.25 32.88
CA LEU A 47 -23.94 -3.41 33.62
C LEU A 47 -24.12 -3.11 35.12
N ALA A 48 -23.25 -2.30 35.71
CA ALA A 48 -23.40 -1.88 37.10
C ALA A 48 -24.58 -0.90 37.26
N GLU A 49 -24.73 0.05 36.33
CA GLU A 49 -25.91 0.90 36.25
C GLU A 49 -27.18 0.04 36.13
N LEU A 50 -27.18 -0.98 35.27
CA LEU A 50 -28.31 -1.90 35.09
C LEU A 50 -28.66 -2.65 36.39
N ALA A 51 -27.67 -3.17 37.10
CA ALA A 51 -27.86 -3.87 38.38
C ALA A 51 -28.48 -2.97 39.46
N ASN A 52 -28.09 -1.69 39.48
CA ASN A 52 -28.62 -0.71 40.44
C ASN A 52 -29.98 -0.13 39.99
N CYS A 53 -30.28 -0.15 38.69
CA CYS A 53 -31.54 0.29 38.12
C CYS A 53 -32.65 -0.77 38.13
N SER A 54 -32.38 -2.02 38.52
CA SER A 54 -33.42 -3.08 38.66
C SER A 54 -34.57 -2.70 39.61
N SER A 55 -34.39 -1.68 40.44
CA SER A 55 -35.39 -1.11 41.35
C SER A 55 -36.06 0.18 40.85
N GLY A 56 -35.64 0.69 39.69
CA GLY A 56 -36.12 1.93 39.06
C GLY A 56 -37.29 1.71 38.09
N GLY A 57 -37.98 2.80 37.70
CA GLY A 57 -39.10 2.74 36.76
C GLY A 57 -38.73 2.31 35.34
N TYR A 58 -39.71 1.83 34.57
CA TYR A 58 -39.54 1.26 33.22
C TYR A 58 -38.74 2.12 32.24
N ASP A 59 -38.88 3.45 32.28
CA ASP A 59 -38.18 4.36 31.36
C ASP A 59 -36.65 4.34 31.53
N ALA A 60 -36.17 4.10 32.76
CA ALA A 60 -34.73 4.01 33.02
C ALA A 60 -34.12 2.71 32.46
N ILE A 61 -34.89 1.62 32.50
CA ILE A 61 -34.45 0.30 32.00
C ILE A 61 -34.29 0.31 30.48
N PHE A 62 -35.28 0.84 29.75
CA PHE A 62 -35.22 0.94 28.28
C PHE A 62 -34.12 1.88 27.75
N SER A 63 -33.57 2.75 28.60
CA SER A 63 -32.41 3.57 28.23
C SER A 63 -31.09 2.78 28.24
N LEU A 64 -31.05 1.65 28.95
CA LEU A 64 -29.85 0.85 29.18
C LEU A 64 -29.83 -0.44 28.36
N CYS A 65 -30.97 -1.06 28.11
CA CYS A 65 -31.12 -2.30 27.31
C CYS A 65 -32.08 -2.12 26.13
N ASP A 66 -32.01 -3.03 25.15
CA ASP A 66 -32.85 -2.97 23.95
C ASP A 66 -34.27 -3.50 24.22
N ASP A 67 -34.39 -4.51 25.10
CA ASP A 67 -35.68 -5.03 25.57
C ASP A 67 -35.56 -5.63 27.00
N TYR A 68 -36.67 -5.77 27.71
CA TYR A 68 -36.70 -6.34 29.06
C TYR A 68 -37.92 -7.23 29.27
N ASP A 69 -37.70 -8.49 29.67
CA ASP A 69 -38.75 -9.42 30.05
C ASP A 69 -38.97 -9.39 31.58
N PRO A 70 -40.05 -8.77 32.07
CA PRO A 70 -40.33 -8.68 33.51
C PRO A 70 -40.74 -10.03 34.13
N ALA A 71 -41.25 -10.99 33.34
CA ALA A 71 -41.62 -12.31 33.86
C ALA A 71 -40.38 -13.15 34.18
N ARG A 72 -39.33 -13.01 33.36
CA ARG A 72 -38.04 -13.71 33.53
C ARG A 72 -36.96 -12.87 34.22
N LYS A 73 -37.22 -11.58 34.44
CA LYS A 73 -36.24 -10.58 34.90
C LYS A 73 -34.97 -10.61 34.03
N GLU A 74 -35.17 -10.66 32.72
CA GLU A 74 -34.11 -10.86 31.72
C GLU A 74 -33.99 -9.60 30.84
N PHE A 75 -32.78 -9.04 30.76
CA PHE A 75 -32.46 -7.87 29.93
C PHE A 75 -31.86 -8.32 28.61
N TYR A 76 -32.42 -7.86 27.49
CA TYR A 76 -31.98 -8.23 26.14
C TYR A 76 -31.12 -7.14 25.49
N PHE A 77 -30.11 -7.59 24.76
CA PHE A 77 -29.19 -6.77 24.00
C PHE A 77 -28.94 -7.40 22.62
N ASP A 78 -29.21 -6.66 21.54
CA ASP A 78 -28.99 -7.10 20.15
C ASP A 78 -27.53 -6.91 19.73
N ARG A 79 -26.62 -7.67 20.36
CA ARG A 79 -25.17 -7.44 20.34
C ARG A 79 -24.41 -8.75 20.18
N ASP A 80 -23.12 -8.67 19.82
CA ASP A 80 -22.30 -9.87 19.61
C ASP A 80 -21.96 -10.58 20.94
N PRO A 81 -22.43 -11.83 21.16
CA PRO A 81 -22.11 -12.59 22.37
C PRO A 81 -20.63 -12.98 22.43
N GLY A 82 -19.92 -13.01 21.30
CA GLY A 82 -18.48 -13.27 21.25
C GLY A 82 -17.67 -12.17 21.94
N ALA A 83 -17.94 -10.92 21.60
CA ALA A 83 -17.33 -9.75 22.20
C ALA A 83 -17.70 -9.59 23.68
N PHE A 84 -18.96 -9.85 24.04
CA PHE A 84 -19.42 -9.73 25.43
C PHE A 84 -18.68 -10.64 26.42
N LYS A 85 -18.24 -11.82 25.99
CA LYS A 85 -17.42 -12.69 26.84
C LYS A 85 -16.13 -12.00 27.28
N CYS A 86 -15.47 -11.28 26.39
CA CYS A 86 -14.27 -10.49 26.71
C CYS A 86 -14.59 -9.28 27.59
N ILE A 87 -15.79 -8.69 27.44
CA ILE A 87 -16.24 -7.56 28.24
C ILE A 87 -16.40 -7.95 29.70
N ILE A 88 -16.95 -9.14 29.97
CA ILE A 88 -17.16 -9.63 31.33
C ILE A 88 -15.84 -9.85 32.08
N ASP A 89 -14.77 -10.22 31.38
CA ASP A 89 -13.45 -10.47 31.98
C ASP A 89 -12.94 -9.27 32.79
N VAL A 90 -13.38 -8.04 32.47
CA VAL A 90 -13.02 -6.84 33.25
C VAL A 90 -13.46 -6.92 34.70
N TYR A 91 -14.63 -7.50 34.98
CA TYR A 91 -15.18 -7.54 36.34
C TYR A 91 -14.47 -8.59 37.20
N TYR A 92 -13.99 -9.66 36.58
CA TYR A 92 -13.28 -10.75 37.26
C TYR A 92 -11.79 -10.47 37.39
N PHE A 93 -11.13 -10.08 36.30
CA PHE A 93 -9.67 -9.99 36.20
C PHE A 93 -9.15 -8.56 36.22
N GLY A 94 -10.00 -7.57 35.92
CA GLY A 94 -9.59 -6.16 35.82
C GLY A 94 -8.80 -5.83 34.56
N GLU A 95 -8.75 -6.74 33.59
CA GLU A 95 -8.10 -6.59 32.29
C GLU A 95 -8.93 -7.27 31.20
N ILE A 96 -8.78 -6.80 29.96
CA ILE A 96 -9.52 -7.30 28.80
C ILE A 96 -8.55 -7.70 27.70
N HIS A 97 -8.74 -8.90 27.17
CA HIS A 97 -8.09 -9.36 25.95
C HIS A 97 -9.12 -9.55 24.82
N MET A 98 -8.82 -8.96 23.67
CA MET A 98 -9.62 -9.17 22.46
C MET A 98 -9.39 -10.57 21.90
N LYS A 99 -10.48 -11.27 21.57
CA LYS A 99 -10.40 -12.56 20.90
C LYS A 99 -9.85 -12.41 19.47
N ARG A 100 -9.01 -13.36 19.05
CA ARG A 100 -8.51 -13.42 17.66
C ARG A 100 -9.68 -13.52 16.67
N GLY A 101 -9.63 -12.70 15.62
CA GLY A 101 -10.65 -12.65 14.56
C GLY A 101 -11.73 -11.58 14.77
N VAL A 102 -11.80 -10.94 15.94
CA VAL A 102 -12.67 -9.77 16.15
C VAL A 102 -11.98 -8.51 15.63
N CYS A 103 -12.71 -7.68 14.88
CA CYS A 103 -12.19 -6.39 14.42
C CYS A 103 -11.95 -5.45 15.62
N PRO A 104 -10.73 -4.91 15.82
CA PRO A 104 -10.44 -4.03 16.95
C PRO A 104 -11.34 -2.79 17.03
N ILE A 105 -11.73 -2.24 15.88
CA ILE A 105 -12.61 -1.06 15.82
C ILE A 105 -14.04 -1.41 16.27
N CYS A 106 -14.55 -2.57 15.85
CA CYS A 106 -15.86 -3.05 16.33
C CYS A 106 -15.81 -3.32 17.84
N PHE A 107 -14.72 -3.93 18.33
CA PHE A 107 -14.56 -4.17 19.76
C PHE A 107 -14.45 -2.87 20.57
N GLN A 108 -13.82 -1.83 20.03
CA GLN A 108 -13.81 -0.52 20.67
C GLN A 108 -15.23 0.05 20.82
N LYS A 109 -16.10 -0.11 19.83
CA LYS A 109 -17.52 0.29 19.94
C LYS A 109 -18.27 -0.54 20.98
N GLU A 110 -17.90 -1.81 21.14
CA GLU A 110 -18.44 -2.64 22.22
C GLU A 110 -18.05 -2.08 23.59
N LEU A 111 -16.77 -1.76 23.81
CA LEU A 111 -16.28 -1.13 25.04
C LEU A 111 -17.00 0.20 25.34
N GLU A 112 -17.15 1.05 24.31
CA GLU A 112 -17.82 2.35 24.44
C GLU A 112 -19.28 2.19 24.85
N PHE A 113 -20.03 1.29 24.21
CA PHE A 113 -21.42 1.03 24.60
C PHE A 113 -21.52 0.49 26.01
N TRP A 114 -20.65 -0.45 26.41
CA TRP A 114 -20.65 -1.00 27.77
C TRP A 114 -20.09 -0.01 28.80
N LYS A 115 -19.68 1.19 28.38
CA LYS A 115 -19.07 2.25 29.21
C LYS A 115 -17.79 1.77 29.92
N ILE A 116 -16.98 0.98 29.23
CA ILE A 116 -15.71 0.49 29.75
C ILE A 116 -14.58 1.27 29.10
N ASP A 117 -13.72 1.84 29.94
CA ASP A 117 -12.58 2.62 29.47
C ASP A 117 -11.56 1.74 28.73
N PRO A 118 -11.04 2.15 27.56
CA PRO A 118 -10.03 1.39 26.82
C PRO A 118 -8.72 1.14 27.60
N SER A 119 -8.49 1.83 28.72
CA SER A 119 -7.35 1.58 29.62
C SER A 119 -7.36 0.17 30.22
N PHE A 120 -8.51 -0.49 30.31
CA PHE A 120 -8.64 -1.88 30.75
C PHE A 120 -8.13 -2.91 29.72
N LEU A 121 -7.94 -2.52 28.45
CA LEU A 121 -7.30 -3.40 27.48
C LEU A 121 -5.84 -3.64 27.88
N ASP A 122 -5.38 -4.87 27.81
CA ASP A 122 -3.97 -5.17 27.99
C ASP A 122 -3.12 -4.61 26.81
N ASP A 123 -1.83 -4.37 27.03
CA ASP A 123 -0.89 -3.76 26.09
C ASP A 123 -0.82 -4.51 24.74
N CYS A 124 -0.97 -5.84 24.77
CA CYS A 124 -1.04 -6.66 23.55
C CYS A 124 -2.27 -6.32 22.67
N CYS A 125 -3.38 -5.93 23.28
CA CYS A 125 -4.62 -5.58 22.58
C CYS A 125 -4.67 -4.09 22.25
N LYS A 126 -4.14 -3.23 23.14
CA LYS A 126 -3.98 -1.79 22.89
C LYS A 126 -3.13 -1.52 21.65
N SER A 127 -2.01 -2.22 21.50
CA SER A 127 -1.15 -2.09 20.32
C SER A 127 -1.88 -2.47 19.02
N SER A 128 -2.61 -3.59 19.01
CA SER A 128 -3.41 -4.00 17.85
C SER A 128 -4.52 -3.00 17.49
N LEU A 129 -5.18 -2.42 18.51
CA LEU A 129 -6.17 -1.36 18.30
C LEU A 129 -5.54 -0.07 17.75
N SER A 130 -4.38 0.35 18.29
CA SER A 130 -3.66 1.53 17.82
C SER A 130 -3.21 1.37 16.37
N GLU A 131 -2.60 0.24 16.02
CA GLU A 131 -2.17 -0.06 14.65
C GLU A 131 -3.34 0.03 13.67
N LYS A 132 -4.50 -0.55 14.02
CA LYS A 132 -5.69 -0.48 13.15
C LYS A 132 -6.28 0.93 13.04
N LYS A 133 -6.25 1.73 14.11
CA LYS A 133 -6.68 3.13 14.06
C LYS A 133 -5.77 3.97 13.16
N GLU A 134 -4.46 3.83 13.34
CA GLU A 134 -3.46 4.54 12.54
C GLU A 134 -3.58 4.16 11.05
N GLU A 135 -3.76 2.87 10.75
CA GLU A 135 -3.99 2.38 9.38
C GLU A 135 -5.23 3.02 8.76
N LEU A 136 -6.36 3.05 9.47
CA LEU A 136 -7.60 3.65 8.96
C LEU A 136 -7.50 5.17 8.83
N GLN A 137 -6.82 5.84 9.76
CA GLN A 137 -6.60 7.27 9.70
C GLN A 137 -5.72 7.66 8.51
N GLU A 138 -4.67 6.88 8.23
CA GLU A 138 -3.84 7.09 7.04
C GLU A 138 -4.66 6.91 5.75
N ILE A 139 -5.51 5.88 5.68
CA ILE A 139 -6.40 5.66 4.54
C ILE A 139 -7.36 6.84 4.40
N ALA A 140 -8.04 7.26 5.47
CA ALA A 140 -8.99 8.38 5.45
C ALA A 140 -8.32 9.69 4.98
N ASN A 141 -7.13 10.00 5.51
CA ASN A 141 -6.35 11.17 5.08
C ASN A 141 -6.00 11.11 3.59
N ARG A 142 -5.57 9.95 3.09
CA ARG A 142 -5.27 9.77 1.66
C ARG A 142 -6.50 9.92 0.79
N VAL A 143 -7.63 9.32 1.18
CA VAL A 143 -8.90 9.49 0.46
C VAL A 143 -9.28 10.97 0.42
N GLN A 144 -9.22 11.66 1.56
CA GLN A 144 -9.55 13.09 1.63
C GLN A 144 -8.66 13.93 0.72
N LEU A 145 -7.34 13.70 0.71
CA LEU A 145 -6.43 14.39 -0.20
C LEU A 145 -6.78 14.16 -1.68
N ILE A 146 -7.21 12.95 -2.05
CA ILE A 146 -7.64 12.62 -3.42
C ILE A 146 -8.93 13.35 -3.78
N LEU A 147 -9.88 13.44 -2.84
CA LEU A 147 -11.16 14.12 -3.05
C LEU A 147 -10.99 15.65 -3.14
N ASP A 148 -10.16 16.23 -2.27
CA ASP A 148 -9.84 17.67 -2.31
C ASP A 148 -9.15 18.06 -3.63
N ASP A 149 -8.28 17.20 -4.19
CA ASP A 149 -7.69 17.38 -5.52
C ASP A 149 -8.74 17.32 -6.66
N LEU A 150 -9.84 16.59 -6.45
CA LEU A 150 -10.90 16.44 -7.45
C LEU A 150 -11.88 17.63 -7.45
N GLU A 151 -12.30 18.11 -6.28
CA GLU A 151 -13.30 19.19 -6.14
C GLU A 151 -12.79 20.55 -6.65
N GLY A 152 -11.48 20.80 -6.61
CA GLY A 152 -10.88 22.05 -7.09
C GLY A 152 -11.19 23.26 -6.20
N ASP A 153 -10.44 24.35 -6.35
CA ASP A 153 -10.68 25.55 -5.53
C ASP A 153 -11.61 26.50 -6.30
N PRO A 154 -12.75 26.95 -5.74
CA PRO A 154 -13.63 27.90 -6.41
C PRO A 154 -12.96 29.23 -6.75
N SER A 155 -11.80 29.54 -6.16
CA SER A 155 -10.96 30.70 -6.49
C SER A 155 -10.00 30.50 -7.67
N ASP A 156 -10.01 29.33 -8.32
CA ASP A 156 -9.08 29.02 -9.42
C ASP A 156 -9.27 29.93 -10.65
N ASP A 157 -8.16 30.46 -11.16
CA ASP A 157 -8.08 31.19 -12.43
C ASP A 157 -8.42 30.30 -13.65
N ARG A 158 -8.79 30.92 -14.78
CA ARG A 158 -9.08 30.18 -16.04
C ARG A 158 -7.90 29.29 -16.48
N TRP A 159 -6.67 29.77 -16.28
CA TRP A 159 -5.47 28.99 -16.57
C TRP A 159 -5.35 27.76 -15.65
N GLN A 160 -5.60 27.92 -14.35
CA GLN A 160 -5.56 26.82 -13.38
C GLN A 160 -6.66 25.78 -13.65
N LYS A 161 -7.83 26.20 -14.12
CA LYS A 161 -8.90 25.28 -14.57
C LYS A 161 -8.48 24.48 -15.81
N CYS A 162 -7.88 25.13 -16.80
CA CYS A 162 -7.33 24.45 -17.98
C CYS A 162 -6.19 23.50 -17.61
N GLN A 163 -5.30 23.95 -16.73
CA GLN A 163 -4.19 23.18 -16.17
C GLN A 163 -4.70 21.90 -15.50
N LYS A 164 -5.66 22.00 -14.58
CA LYS A 164 -6.29 20.86 -13.90
C LYS A 164 -7.03 19.94 -14.88
N PHE A 165 -7.67 20.49 -15.91
CA PHE A 165 -8.32 19.70 -16.95
C PHE A 165 -7.30 18.86 -17.74
N ILE A 166 -6.21 19.48 -18.23
CA ILE A 166 -5.14 18.79 -18.95
C ILE A 166 -4.45 17.75 -18.04
N TRP A 167 -4.22 18.09 -16.78
CA TRP A 167 -3.65 17.18 -15.79
C TRP A 167 -4.53 15.94 -15.59
N LYS A 168 -5.83 16.12 -15.33
CA LYS A 168 -6.79 15.01 -15.20
C LYS A 168 -6.86 14.17 -16.48
N PHE A 169 -6.81 14.83 -17.64
CA PHE A 169 -6.84 14.18 -18.95
C PHE A 169 -5.62 13.27 -19.22
N LEU A 170 -4.42 13.70 -18.81
CA LEU A 170 -3.17 12.96 -19.07
C LEU A 170 -2.79 11.94 -18.00
N GLU A 171 -3.22 12.15 -16.75
CA GLU A 171 -2.82 11.33 -15.61
C GLU A 171 -3.92 10.34 -15.16
N LYS A 172 -5.19 10.63 -15.43
CA LYS A 172 -6.33 9.75 -15.08
C LYS A 172 -7.00 9.22 -16.36
N PRO A 173 -6.61 8.03 -16.88
CA PRO A 173 -7.19 7.45 -18.09
C PRO A 173 -8.70 7.21 -18.00
N GLU A 174 -9.22 7.00 -16.78
CA GLU A 174 -10.64 6.76 -16.53
C GLU A 174 -11.48 8.05 -16.47
N SER A 175 -10.85 9.22 -16.54
CA SER A 175 -11.55 10.50 -16.45
C SER A 175 -12.52 10.76 -17.62
N SER A 176 -12.19 10.28 -18.82
CA SER A 176 -13.01 10.49 -20.02
C SER A 176 -12.65 9.50 -21.13
N LEU A 177 -13.56 9.29 -22.09
CA LEU A 177 -13.29 8.46 -23.27
C LEU A 177 -12.06 8.94 -24.06
N PRO A 178 -11.86 10.25 -24.33
CA PRO A 178 -10.68 10.68 -25.07
C PRO A 178 -9.39 10.56 -24.25
N ALA A 179 -9.44 10.70 -22.91
CA ALA A 179 -8.29 10.42 -22.04
C ALA A 179 -7.87 8.94 -22.12
N ARG A 180 -8.85 8.03 -22.15
CA ARG A 180 -8.61 6.60 -22.36
C ARG A 180 -7.96 6.31 -23.71
N VAL A 181 -8.41 6.98 -24.77
CA VAL A 181 -7.80 6.85 -26.11
C VAL A 181 -6.35 7.33 -26.09
N VAL A 182 -6.06 8.48 -25.48
CA VAL A 182 -4.67 8.98 -25.36
C VAL A 182 -3.79 8.02 -24.56
N ALA A 183 -4.29 7.45 -23.47
CA ALA A 183 -3.55 6.46 -22.69
C ALA A 183 -3.24 5.18 -23.50
N ILE A 184 -4.20 4.69 -24.29
CA ILE A 184 -4.01 3.55 -25.20
C ILE A 184 -2.98 3.90 -26.29
N MET A 185 -3.06 5.10 -26.86
CA MET A 185 -2.11 5.57 -27.86
C MET A 185 -0.69 5.65 -27.29
N SER A 186 -0.50 6.24 -26.10
CA SER A 186 0.80 6.27 -25.42
C SER A 186 1.36 4.87 -25.19
N PHE A 187 0.52 3.92 -24.76
CA PHE A 187 0.94 2.52 -24.62
C PHE A 187 1.38 1.89 -25.95
N LEU A 188 0.64 2.12 -27.03
CA LEU A 188 1.01 1.64 -28.37
C LEU A 188 2.33 2.24 -28.85
N PHE A 189 2.57 3.54 -28.64
CA PHE A 189 3.86 4.17 -28.97
C PHE A 189 5.03 3.56 -28.19
N ILE A 190 4.83 3.18 -26.92
CA ILE A 190 5.87 2.47 -26.15
C ILE A 190 6.17 1.10 -26.76
N LEU A 191 5.14 0.34 -27.13
CA LEU A 191 5.34 -0.96 -27.79
C LEU A 191 6.03 -0.81 -29.14
N ILE A 192 5.59 0.13 -29.98
CA ILE A 192 6.19 0.39 -31.30
C ILE A 192 7.66 0.79 -31.14
N SER A 193 7.99 1.74 -30.25
CA SER A 193 9.38 2.15 -30.01
C SER A 193 10.24 1.00 -29.49
N SER A 194 9.68 0.13 -28.64
CA SER A 194 10.39 -1.05 -28.12
C SER A 194 10.68 -2.07 -29.24
N VAL A 195 9.71 -2.33 -30.12
CA VAL A 195 9.89 -3.22 -31.28
C VAL A 195 10.90 -2.63 -32.25
N VAL A 196 10.80 -1.34 -32.58
CA VAL A 196 11.75 -0.64 -33.46
C VAL A 196 13.17 -0.72 -32.89
N MET A 197 13.34 -0.53 -31.57
CA MET A 197 14.62 -0.70 -30.91
C MET A 197 15.18 -2.11 -31.07
N CYS A 198 14.36 -3.16 -30.85
CA CYS A 198 14.79 -4.55 -31.02
C CYS A 198 15.11 -4.89 -32.49
N VAL A 199 14.32 -4.38 -33.44
CA VAL A 199 14.55 -4.59 -34.87
C VAL A 199 15.83 -3.87 -35.32
N GLY A 200 16.11 -2.68 -34.78
CA GLY A 200 17.33 -1.93 -35.06
C GLY A 200 18.62 -2.62 -34.62
N THR A 201 18.55 -3.60 -33.71
CA THR A 201 19.73 -4.40 -33.31
C THR A 201 20.03 -5.58 -34.24
N ILE A 202 19.14 -5.89 -35.19
CA ILE A 202 19.30 -7.01 -36.13
C ILE A 202 20.31 -6.60 -37.22
N PRO A 203 21.50 -7.23 -37.32
CA PRO A 203 22.53 -6.86 -38.29
C PRO A 203 22.03 -6.94 -39.75
N GLU A 204 21.19 -7.91 -40.07
CA GLU A 204 20.66 -8.13 -41.43
C GLU A 204 19.72 -7.02 -41.91
N LEU A 205 19.22 -6.17 -41.00
CA LEU A 205 18.32 -5.05 -41.30
C LEU A 205 19.04 -3.70 -41.23
N GLN A 206 20.31 -3.67 -40.85
CA GLN A 206 21.13 -2.46 -40.85
C GLN A 206 21.60 -2.15 -42.27
N VAL A 207 21.74 -0.85 -42.57
CA VAL A 207 22.17 -0.35 -43.88
C VAL A 207 23.61 0.12 -43.74
N GLU A 208 24.42 -0.05 -44.78
CA GLU A 208 25.78 0.52 -44.83
C GLU A 208 25.70 2.01 -45.18
N ASP A 209 26.37 2.85 -44.39
CA ASP A 209 26.55 4.27 -44.72
C ASP A 209 27.59 4.47 -45.84
N ALA A 210 27.80 5.72 -46.25
CA ALA A 210 28.78 6.07 -47.28
C ALA A 210 30.25 5.77 -46.90
N GLU A 211 30.50 5.46 -45.63
CA GLU A 211 31.80 5.16 -45.03
C GLU A 211 31.95 3.65 -44.74
N GLY A 212 30.94 2.85 -45.07
CA GLY A 212 30.90 1.40 -44.87
C GLY A 212 30.52 0.95 -43.45
N ASN A 213 30.03 1.85 -42.59
CA ASN A 213 29.58 1.49 -41.25
C ASN A 213 28.11 1.02 -41.29
N HIS A 214 27.79 0.00 -40.50
CA HIS A 214 26.40 -0.42 -40.31
C HIS A 214 25.64 0.60 -39.44
N VAL A 215 24.63 1.22 -40.03
CA VAL A 215 23.74 2.19 -39.40
C VAL A 215 22.29 1.68 -39.40
N GLU A 216 21.48 2.25 -38.51
CA GLU A 216 20.06 1.93 -38.40
C GLU A 216 19.34 2.35 -39.71
N HIS A 217 18.39 1.53 -40.17
CA HIS A 217 17.65 1.83 -41.39
C HIS A 217 16.88 3.17 -41.24
N PRO A 218 16.90 4.07 -42.24
CA PRO A 218 16.34 5.43 -42.10
C PRO A 218 14.84 5.45 -41.77
N THR A 219 14.07 4.44 -42.18
CA THR A 219 12.66 4.32 -41.80
C THR A 219 12.47 4.00 -40.32
N LEU A 220 13.35 3.18 -39.72
CA LEU A 220 13.30 2.87 -38.29
C LEU A 220 13.66 4.11 -37.48
N GLU A 221 14.66 4.87 -37.92
CA GLU A 221 15.02 6.16 -37.32
C GLU A 221 13.88 7.18 -37.41
N ALA A 222 13.16 7.23 -38.54
CA ALA A 222 12.00 8.10 -38.69
C ALA A 222 10.86 7.72 -37.72
N ILE A 223 10.53 6.43 -37.60
CA ILE A 223 9.50 5.94 -36.68
C ILE A 223 9.90 6.25 -35.22
N GLU A 224 11.16 6.00 -34.88
CA GLU A 224 11.75 6.29 -33.57
C GLU A 224 11.63 7.79 -33.24
N THR A 225 11.95 8.67 -34.19
CA THR A 225 11.85 10.12 -34.05
C THR A 225 10.40 10.57 -33.80
N VAL A 226 9.43 9.95 -34.48
CA VAL A 226 7.99 10.20 -34.25
C VAL A 226 7.58 9.74 -32.84
N CYS A 227 8.02 8.56 -32.40
CA CYS A 227 7.71 8.05 -31.06
C CYS A 227 8.28 8.96 -29.96
N ILE A 228 9.52 9.43 -30.13
CA ILE A 228 10.16 10.36 -29.20
C ILE A 228 9.45 11.70 -29.22
N GLY A 229 9.05 12.20 -30.39
CA GLY A 229 8.21 13.39 -30.51
C GLY A 229 6.93 13.29 -29.69
N TRP A 230 6.24 12.15 -29.76
CA TRP A 230 5.07 11.88 -28.92
C TRP A 230 5.41 11.91 -27.43
N PHE A 231 6.46 11.20 -27.00
CA PHE A 231 6.88 11.17 -25.60
C PHE A 231 7.29 12.53 -25.06
N THR A 232 7.96 13.35 -25.88
CA THR A 232 8.32 14.72 -25.52
C THR A 232 7.09 15.59 -25.35
N ILE A 233 6.13 15.53 -26.30
CA ILE A 233 4.87 16.27 -26.19
C ILE A 233 4.14 15.86 -24.91
N GLU A 234 4.05 14.56 -24.65
CA GLU A 234 3.41 14.00 -23.47
C GLU A 234 4.07 14.50 -22.18
N TYR A 235 5.41 14.48 -22.11
CA TYR A 235 6.16 14.95 -20.95
C TYR A 235 6.02 16.47 -20.76
N ILE A 236 6.11 17.27 -21.82
CA ILE A 236 5.96 18.73 -21.76
C ILE A 236 4.55 19.10 -21.30
N LEU A 237 3.51 18.47 -21.86
CA LEU A 237 2.13 18.74 -21.46
C LEU A 237 1.91 18.38 -19.98
N ARG A 238 2.49 17.28 -19.49
CA ARG A 238 2.45 16.95 -18.05
C ARG A 238 3.22 17.95 -17.20
N LEU A 239 4.41 18.37 -17.63
CA LEU A 239 5.23 19.32 -16.90
C LEU A 239 4.53 20.68 -16.75
N ILE A 240 3.95 21.20 -17.83
CA ILE A 240 3.20 22.48 -17.84
C ILE A 240 1.89 22.35 -17.04
N SER A 241 1.22 21.18 -17.11
CA SER A 241 -0.01 20.94 -16.36
C SER A 241 0.22 20.59 -14.88
N SER A 242 1.45 20.33 -14.45
CA SER A 242 1.76 19.97 -13.07
C SER A 242 1.64 21.17 -12.11
N PRO A 243 1.10 20.98 -10.89
CA PRO A 243 0.98 22.06 -9.90
C PRO A 243 2.33 22.47 -9.30
N ASN A 244 3.30 21.55 -9.23
CA ASN A 244 4.66 21.82 -8.77
C ASN A 244 5.67 21.15 -9.71
N THR A 245 6.32 21.93 -10.57
CA THR A 245 7.20 21.44 -11.63
C THR A 245 8.46 20.76 -11.10
N VAL A 246 9.03 21.22 -9.98
CA VAL A 246 10.25 20.64 -9.40
C VAL A 246 9.93 19.30 -8.75
N HIS A 247 8.88 19.25 -7.93
CA HIS A 247 8.44 18.00 -7.33
C HIS A 247 8.00 16.99 -8.40
N PHE A 248 7.34 17.48 -9.46
CA PHE A 248 6.99 16.66 -10.61
C PHE A 248 8.25 16.08 -11.27
N ALA A 249 9.22 16.90 -11.65
CA ALA A 249 10.43 16.44 -12.34
C ALA A 249 11.25 15.43 -11.51
N LEU A 250 11.24 15.54 -10.18
CA LEU A 250 11.96 14.65 -9.27
C LEU A 250 11.17 13.38 -8.89
N SER A 251 9.92 13.23 -9.32
CA SER A 251 9.14 12.02 -9.07
C SER A 251 9.64 10.85 -9.91
N PHE A 252 9.71 9.65 -9.32
CA PHE A 252 10.29 8.45 -9.93
C PHE A 252 9.75 8.14 -11.34
N MET A 253 8.42 8.21 -11.53
CA MET A 253 7.80 7.93 -12.84
C MET A 253 8.15 8.99 -13.89
N ASN A 254 8.35 10.24 -13.47
CA ASN A 254 8.70 11.34 -14.36
C ASN A 254 10.19 11.34 -14.70
N ILE A 255 11.05 10.86 -13.81
CA ILE A 255 12.46 10.57 -14.12
C ILE A 255 12.55 9.53 -15.25
N ILE A 256 11.73 8.48 -15.21
CA ILE A 256 11.66 7.47 -16.29
C ILE A 256 11.22 8.13 -17.61
N ASP A 257 10.22 9.02 -17.57
CA ASP A 257 9.79 9.76 -18.78
C ASP A 257 10.91 10.65 -19.36
N VAL A 258 11.76 11.26 -18.53
CA VAL A 258 12.94 12.02 -18.98
C VAL A 258 14.01 11.08 -19.55
N LEU A 259 14.36 10.01 -18.84
CA LEU A 259 15.36 9.03 -19.29
C LEU A 259 14.95 8.37 -20.62
N ALA A 260 13.65 8.23 -20.86
CA ALA A 260 13.11 7.71 -22.11
C ALA A 260 13.45 8.60 -23.33
N ILE A 261 13.38 9.92 -23.21
CA ILE A 261 13.63 10.86 -24.32
C ILE A 261 15.09 11.36 -24.37
N MET A 262 15.80 11.33 -23.25
CA MET A 262 17.13 11.91 -23.07
C MET A 262 18.18 11.42 -24.09
N PRO A 263 18.28 10.12 -24.44
CA PRO A 263 19.29 9.64 -25.39
C PRO A 263 19.26 10.35 -26.74
N PHE A 264 18.06 10.68 -27.24
CA PHE A 264 17.90 11.35 -28.53
C PHE A 264 18.37 12.79 -28.49
N TYR A 265 17.93 13.55 -27.48
CA TYR A 265 18.33 14.95 -27.35
C TYR A 265 19.82 15.11 -27.06
N ILE A 266 20.41 14.21 -26.26
CA ILE A 266 21.86 14.23 -26.03
C ILE A 266 22.60 13.84 -27.30
N SER A 267 22.18 12.79 -28.01
CA SER A 267 22.81 12.41 -29.29
C SER A 267 22.74 13.55 -30.31
N LEU A 268 21.58 14.18 -30.47
CA LEU A 268 21.40 15.32 -31.37
C LEU A 268 22.29 16.51 -30.96
N SER A 269 22.37 16.81 -29.67
CA SER A 269 23.22 17.88 -29.14
C SER A 269 24.70 17.59 -29.36
N LEU A 270 25.13 16.35 -29.15
CA LEU A 270 26.52 15.91 -29.39
C LEU A 270 26.87 15.95 -30.87
N THR A 271 25.97 15.57 -31.78
CA THR A 271 26.21 15.68 -33.23
C THR A 271 26.31 17.15 -33.66
N TYR A 272 25.45 18.02 -33.15
CA TYR A 272 25.47 19.45 -33.48
C TYR A 272 26.67 20.20 -32.90
N LEU A 273 27.06 19.90 -31.65
CA LEU A 273 28.20 20.51 -30.96
C LEU A 273 29.53 19.88 -31.38
N GLY A 274 29.56 18.56 -31.63
CA GLY A 274 30.73 17.80 -32.07
C GLY A 274 31.20 18.19 -33.47
N ASN A 275 30.29 18.63 -34.35
CA ASN A 275 30.65 19.27 -35.62
C ASN A 275 31.47 20.57 -35.44
N LYS A 276 31.55 21.13 -34.21
CA LYS A 276 32.37 22.30 -33.87
C LYS A 276 33.62 21.99 -33.03
N MET A 277 33.72 20.80 -32.44
CA MET A 277 34.81 20.43 -31.53
C MET A 277 35.47 19.13 -31.98
N MET A 278 36.73 19.24 -32.40
CA MET A 278 37.55 18.19 -32.98
C MET A 278 38.00 17.17 -31.91
N GLU A 279 37.18 16.15 -31.60
CA GLU A 279 37.59 14.82 -31.08
C GLU A 279 36.46 13.78 -31.31
N LEU A 280 36.45 13.13 -32.48
CA LEU A 280 35.35 12.26 -32.94
C LEU A 280 35.26 10.91 -32.20
N SER A 281 36.37 10.36 -31.69
CA SER A 281 36.42 9.00 -31.11
C SER A 281 35.66 8.89 -29.78
N ASN A 282 35.81 9.90 -28.91
CA ASN A 282 35.12 9.96 -27.62
C ASN A 282 33.60 10.15 -27.80
N VAL A 283 33.20 10.86 -28.86
CA VAL A 283 31.79 11.09 -29.20
C VAL A 283 31.11 9.81 -29.66
N GLN A 284 31.77 8.97 -30.46
CA GLN A 284 31.19 7.71 -30.94
C GLN A 284 30.96 6.70 -29.81
N GLN A 285 31.90 6.59 -28.86
CA GLN A 285 31.73 5.77 -27.66
C GLN A 285 30.58 6.28 -26.77
N ALA A 286 30.47 7.60 -26.60
CA ALA A 286 29.36 8.21 -25.87
C ALA A 286 28.01 7.90 -26.54
N ILE A 287 27.89 8.06 -27.85
CA ILE A 287 26.67 7.73 -28.61
C ILE A 287 26.30 6.25 -28.45
N GLN A 288 27.27 5.34 -28.46
CA GLN A 288 27.02 3.91 -28.26
C GLN A 288 26.48 3.61 -26.85
N ALA A 289 27.01 4.27 -25.81
CA ALA A 289 26.46 4.15 -24.46
C ALA A 289 25.04 4.73 -24.34
N LEU A 290 24.75 5.84 -25.03
CA LEU A 290 23.40 6.43 -25.08
C LEU A 290 22.37 5.50 -25.73
N ARG A 291 22.78 4.63 -26.68
CA ARG A 291 21.85 3.64 -27.27
C ARG A 291 21.32 2.65 -26.23
N ILE A 292 22.14 2.23 -25.26
CA ILE A 292 21.70 1.33 -24.18
C ILE A 292 20.63 2.01 -23.31
N MET A 293 20.75 3.31 -23.06
CA MET A 293 19.74 4.06 -22.30
C MET A 293 18.37 4.12 -22.98
N ARG A 294 18.26 3.85 -24.30
CA ARG A 294 16.95 3.74 -24.97
C ARG A 294 16.08 2.63 -24.36
N ILE A 295 16.68 1.59 -23.77
CA ILE A 295 15.97 0.53 -23.04
C ILE A 295 15.14 1.10 -21.88
N ALA A 296 15.54 2.25 -21.31
CA ALA A 296 14.81 2.89 -20.22
C ALA A 296 13.35 3.21 -20.57
N ARG A 297 13.03 3.37 -21.86
CA ARG A 297 11.67 3.61 -22.36
C ARG A 297 10.71 2.47 -22.06
N ILE A 298 11.19 1.23 -21.97
CA ILE A 298 10.37 0.08 -21.60
C ILE A 298 9.79 0.28 -20.19
N PHE A 299 10.54 0.92 -19.27
CA PHE A 299 10.04 1.20 -17.92
C PHE A 299 8.87 2.19 -17.90
N LYS A 300 8.63 2.95 -18.98
CA LYS A 300 7.43 3.79 -19.11
C LYS A 300 6.14 2.97 -19.05
N LEU A 301 6.20 1.66 -19.38
CA LEU A 301 5.10 0.72 -19.16
C LEU A 301 4.63 0.64 -17.70
N ALA A 302 5.51 0.95 -16.73
CA ALA A 302 5.15 0.98 -15.32
C ALA A 302 4.03 2.00 -15.03
N ARG A 303 3.95 3.12 -15.77
CA ARG A 303 2.85 4.08 -15.63
C ARG A 303 1.50 3.49 -16.04
N HIS A 304 1.49 2.54 -16.97
CA HIS A 304 0.28 1.90 -17.49
C HIS A 304 -0.09 0.59 -16.79
N SER A 305 0.74 0.12 -15.85
CA SER A 305 0.50 -1.10 -15.10
C SER A 305 0.46 -0.83 -13.60
N SER A 306 -0.74 -0.89 -13.02
CA SER A 306 -0.92 -0.81 -11.56
C SER A 306 -0.06 -1.85 -10.83
N GLY A 307 0.03 -3.07 -11.38
CA GLY A 307 0.89 -4.12 -10.84
C GLY A 307 2.37 -3.73 -10.74
N LEU A 308 2.94 -3.09 -11.76
CA LEU A 308 4.34 -2.61 -11.72
C LEU A 308 4.53 -1.45 -10.74
N GLN A 309 3.53 -0.57 -10.58
CA GLN A 309 3.58 0.51 -9.60
C GLN A 309 3.56 -0.03 -8.18
N THR A 310 2.65 -0.99 -7.90
CA THR A 310 2.59 -1.67 -6.61
C THR A 310 3.87 -2.44 -6.32
N LEU A 311 4.43 -3.13 -7.33
CA LEU A 311 5.73 -3.80 -7.20
C LEU A 311 6.84 -2.81 -6.85
N THR A 312 6.93 -1.68 -7.55
CA THR A 312 7.93 -0.64 -7.29
C THR A 312 7.81 -0.08 -5.87
N TYR A 313 6.58 0.20 -5.44
CA TYR A 313 6.33 0.69 -4.09
C TYR A 313 6.68 -0.35 -3.03
N ALA A 314 6.28 -1.61 -3.23
CA ALA A 314 6.59 -2.71 -2.30
C ALA A 314 8.09 -2.98 -2.21
N LEU A 315 8.83 -2.90 -3.33
CA LEU A 315 10.29 -2.98 -3.35
C LEU A 315 10.92 -1.82 -2.56
N LYS A 316 10.42 -0.59 -2.73
CA LYS A 316 10.90 0.58 -1.99
C LYS A 316 10.70 0.40 -0.48
N MET A 317 9.56 -0.13 -0.05
CA MET A 317 9.29 -0.39 1.37
C MET A 317 10.13 -1.57 1.90
N SER A 318 10.41 -2.56 1.06
CA SER A 318 11.22 -3.73 1.41
C SER A 318 12.72 -3.52 1.18
N PHE A 319 13.17 -2.28 0.94
CA PHE A 319 14.56 -1.99 0.58
C PHE A 319 15.57 -2.47 1.64
N LYS A 320 15.20 -2.40 2.93
CA LYS A 320 16.03 -2.92 4.03
C LYS A 320 16.22 -4.44 3.93
N GLU A 321 15.14 -5.18 3.69
CA GLU A 321 15.18 -6.65 3.56
C GLU A 321 15.91 -7.08 2.29
N LEU A 322 15.68 -6.37 1.17
CA LEU A 322 16.40 -6.58 -0.08
C LEU A 322 17.90 -6.29 0.07
N GLY A 323 18.25 -5.21 0.77
CA GLY A 323 19.65 -4.86 1.07
C GLY A 323 20.34 -5.95 1.90
N LEU A 324 19.64 -6.51 2.89
CA LEU A 324 20.15 -7.62 3.69
C LEU A 324 20.38 -8.88 2.84
N LEU A 325 19.43 -9.24 1.96
CA LEU A 325 19.57 -10.35 1.01
C LEU A 325 20.81 -10.17 0.12
N LEU A 326 20.97 -8.98 -0.48
CA LEU A 326 22.11 -8.68 -1.36
C LEU A 326 23.43 -8.72 -0.60
N MET A 327 23.46 -8.28 0.66
CA MET A 327 24.66 -8.34 1.51
C MET A 327 25.06 -9.80 1.80
N TYR A 328 24.11 -10.67 2.13
CA TYR A 328 24.39 -12.10 2.35
C TYR A 328 24.88 -12.80 1.07
N LEU A 329 24.24 -12.52 -0.06
CA LEU A 329 24.68 -13.05 -1.35
C LEU A 329 26.08 -12.55 -1.71
N ALA A 330 26.37 -11.26 -1.56
CA ALA A 330 27.69 -10.70 -1.86
C ALA A 330 28.79 -11.33 -0.99
N MET A 331 28.54 -11.50 0.31
CA MET A 331 29.46 -12.17 1.22
C MET A 331 29.69 -13.64 0.81
N GLY A 332 28.61 -14.37 0.50
CA GLY A 332 28.72 -15.76 0.04
C GLY A 332 29.48 -15.88 -1.28
N ILE A 333 29.17 -15.05 -2.26
CA ILE A 333 29.88 -14.99 -3.55
C ILE A 333 31.37 -14.79 -3.31
N PHE A 334 31.75 -13.84 -2.46
CA PHE A 334 33.15 -13.57 -2.14
C PHE A 334 33.84 -14.78 -1.52
N VAL A 335 33.25 -15.34 -0.45
CA VAL A 335 33.83 -16.47 0.30
C VAL A 335 33.95 -17.72 -0.57
N PHE A 336 32.86 -18.15 -1.22
CA PHE A 336 32.86 -19.38 -2.01
C PHE A 336 33.74 -19.28 -3.26
N SER A 337 33.89 -18.08 -3.82
CA SER A 337 34.83 -17.83 -4.93
C SER A 337 36.27 -17.92 -4.50
N ALA A 338 36.63 -17.34 -3.34
CA ALA A 338 37.98 -17.43 -2.80
C ALA A 338 38.34 -18.88 -2.44
N VAL A 339 37.44 -19.62 -1.80
CA VAL A 339 37.62 -21.05 -1.49
C VAL A 339 37.67 -21.88 -2.77
N GLY A 340 36.77 -21.64 -3.74
CA GLY A 340 36.77 -22.35 -5.01
C GLY A 340 38.07 -22.16 -5.80
N TYR A 341 38.54 -20.92 -5.91
CA TYR A 341 39.82 -20.60 -6.53
C TYR A 341 40.99 -21.33 -5.84
N THR A 342 41.10 -21.20 -4.51
CA THR A 342 42.21 -21.81 -3.76
C THR A 342 42.19 -23.35 -3.79
N MET A 343 41.02 -23.97 -3.85
CA MET A 343 40.90 -25.43 -3.96
C MET A 343 41.20 -25.95 -5.37
N GLU A 344 40.93 -25.15 -6.40
CA GLU A 344 41.09 -25.55 -7.81
C GLU A 344 42.43 -25.13 -8.43
N GLN A 345 43.19 -24.22 -7.80
CA GLN A 345 44.45 -23.68 -8.35
C GLN A 345 45.50 -24.74 -8.69
N SER A 346 45.43 -25.93 -8.06
CA SER A 346 46.36 -27.04 -8.29
C SER A 346 46.02 -27.87 -9.52
N HIS A 347 44.80 -27.74 -10.09
CA HIS A 347 44.39 -28.54 -11.23
C HIS A 347 44.79 -27.85 -12.55
N PRO A 348 45.56 -28.52 -13.44
CA PRO A 348 46.14 -27.88 -14.63
C PRO A 348 45.10 -27.34 -15.61
N GLU A 349 43.95 -28.02 -15.72
CA GLU A 349 42.85 -27.62 -16.61
C GLU A 349 41.74 -26.83 -15.90
N THR A 350 42.05 -26.15 -14.79
CA THR A 350 41.06 -25.34 -14.08
C THR A 350 40.67 -24.08 -14.86
N LEU A 351 39.38 -23.73 -14.80
CA LEU A 351 38.82 -22.49 -15.34
C LEU A 351 38.79 -21.37 -14.29
N PHE A 352 39.15 -21.66 -13.04
CA PHE A 352 39.26 -20.69 -11.96
C PHE A 352 40.60 -19.93 -12.06
N LYS A 353 40.72 -18.94 -12.97
CA LYS A 353 41.99 -18.21 -13.15
C LYS A 353 42.23 -17.09 -12.14
N SER A 354 41.17 -16.51 -11.59
CA SER A 354 41.24 -15.46 -10.57
C SER A 354 40.02 -15.47 -9.66
N ILE A 355 40.12 -14.87 -8.48
CA ILE A 355 38.98 -14.74 -7.56
C ILE A 355 37.82 -13.95 -8.20
N PRO A 356 38.03 -12.79 -8.88
CA PRO A 356 36.95 -12.08 -9.55
C PRO A 356 36.29 -12.88 -10.67
N GLN A 357 37.04 -13.67 -11.45
CA GLN A 357 36.45 -14.57 -12.45
C GLN A 357 35.61 -15.66 -11.78
N SER A 358 36.03 -16.12 -10.60
CA SER A 358 35.31 -17.12 -9.81
C SER A 358 33.99 -16.57 -9.23
N PHE A 359 33.81 -15.23 -9.14
CA PHE A 359 32.52 -14.63 -8.77
C PHE A 359 31.41 -15.05 -9.72
N TRP A 360 31.67 -15.14 -11.03
CA TRP A 360 30.68 -15.60 -12.00
C TRP A 360 30.19 -17.01 -11.66
N TRP A 361 31.12 -17.92 -11.38
CA TRP A 361 30.79 -19.29 -10.95
C TRP A 361 29.99 -19.32 -9.66
N ALA A 362 30.39 -18.54 -8.64
CA ALA A 362 29.66 -18.51 -7.37
C ALA A 362 28.26 -17.90 -7.52
N ILE A 363 28.10 -16.85 -8.33
CA ILE A 363 26.80 -16.24 -8.63
C ILE A 363 25.86 -17.29 -9.24
N ILE A 364 26.27 -17.96 -10.33
CA ILE A 364 25.41 -18.92 -11.02
C ILE A 364 25.15 -20.20 -10.21
N THR A 365 26.08 -20.58 -9.32
CA THR A 365 25.94 -21.76 -8.46
C THR A 365 25.02 -21.47 -7.27
N MET A 366 25.23 -20.34 -6.57
CA MET A 366 24.39 -19.93 -5.43
C MET A 366 22.95 -19.58 -5.85
N THR A 367 22.77 -19.04 -7.06
CA THR A 367 21.45 -18.76 -7.65
C THR A 367 20.82 -19.95 -8.34
N THR A 368 21.47 -21.12 -8.32
CA THR A 368 20.98 -22.39 -8.88
C THR A 368 20.80 -22.40 -10.42
N VAL A 369 21.38 -21.42 -11.12
CA VAL A 369 21.33 -21.33 -12.60
C VAL A 369 22.24 -22.38 -13.24
N GLY A 370 23.51 -22.43 -12.83
CA GLY A 370 24.45 -23.49 -13.22
C GLY A 370 24.64 -23.70 -14.72
N TYR A 371 25.08 -22.69 -15.48
CA TYR A 371 25.36 -22.83 -16.92
C TYR A 371 26.36 -23.95 -17.28
N GLY A 372 27.27 -24.29 -16.36
CA GLY A 372 28.26 -25.36 -16.55
C GLY A 372 29.49 -24.94 -17.36
N ASP A 373 29.64 -23.65 -17.62
CA ASP A 373 30.79 -23.04 -18.30
C ASP A 373 32.04 -22.96 -17.42
N ILE A 374 31.86 -22.79 -16.10
CA ILE A 374 32.90 -22.95 -15.08
C ILE A 374 32.43 -23.98 -14.06
N TYR A 375 33.25 -24.98 -13.75
CA TYR A 375 32.95 -25.98 -12.73
C TYR A 375 34.23 -26.56 -12.11
N PRO A 376 34.21 -26.96 -10.84
CA PRO A 376 35.38 -27.52 -10.17
C PRO A 376 35.67 -28.95 -10.64
N LYS A 377 36.96 -29.24 -10.86
CA LYS A 377 37.44 -30.56 -11.26
C LYS A 377 37.92 -31.38 -10.06
N THR A 378 38.46 -30.72 -9.03
CA THR A 378 38.97 -31.39 -7.82
C THR A 378 37.82 -31.86 -6.91
N THR A 379 38.08 -32.89 -6.11
CA THR A 379 37.11 -33.40 -5.13
C THR A 379 36.75 -32.34 -4.09
N LEU A 380 37.73 -31.54 -3.64
CA LEU A 380 37.50 -30.45 -2.68
C LEU A 380 36.68 -29.32 -3.28
N GLY A 381 36.97 -28.92 -4.53
CA GLY A 381 36.18 -27.93 -5.24
C GLY A 381 34.72 -28.38 -5.45
N LYS A 382 34.50 -29.67 -5.74
CA LYS A 382 33.14 -30.26 -5.81
C LYS A 382 32.41 -30.23 -4.47
N CYS A 383 33.11 -30.48 -3.36
CA CYS A 383 32.56 -30.32 -2.01
C CYS A 383 32.17 -28.85 -1.73
N ASN A 384 33.05 -27.91 -2.07
CA ASN A 384 32.78 -26.47 -1.99
C ASN A 384 31.56 -26.07 -2.83
N ALA A 385 31.41 -26.63 -4.04
CA ALA A 385 30.23 -26.41 -4.88
C ALA A 385 28.93 -26.91 -4.25
N ALA A 386 28.96 -28.08 -3.62
CA ALA A 386 27.79 -28.62 -2.92
C ALA A 386 27.37 -27.73 -1.75
N ILE A 387 28.34 -27.24 -0.98
CA ILE A 387 28.10 -26.31 0.14
C ILE A 387 27.61 -24.95 -0.39
N SER A 388 28.22 -24.42 -1.45
CA SER A 388 27.87 -23.09 -1.97
C SER A 388 26.45 -23.04 -2.53
N PHE A 389 26.03 -24.07 -3.27
CA PHE A 389 24.64 -24.20 -3.73
C PHE A 389 23.66 -24.26 -2.55
N LEU A 390 23.92 -25.11 -1.55
CA LEU A 390 23.05 -25.26 -0.38
C LEU A 390 22.93 -23.95 0.40
N CYS A 391 24.05 -23.27 0.64
CA CYS A 391 24.07 -21.95 1.28
C CYS A 391 23.35 -20.89 0.44
N GLY A 392 23.48 -20.92 -0.89
CA GLY A 392 22.78 -20.01 -1.80
C GLY A 392 21.26 -20.15 -1.72
N VAL A 393 20.74 -21.39 -1.76
CA VAL A 393 19.31 -21.68 -1.60
C VAL A 393 18.78 -21.15 -0.26
N ILE A 394 19.49 -21.40 0.84
CA ILE A 394 19.09 -20.91 2.17
C ILE A 394 19.14 -19.37 2.23
N ALA A 395 20.20 -18.76 1.69
CA ALA A 395 20.38 -17.31 1.70
C ALA A 395 19.30 -16.58 0.91
N ILE A 396 18.80 -17.17 -0.19
CA ILE A 396 17.70 -16.63 -0.98
C ILE A 396 16.35 -16.88 -0.29
N ALA A 397 16.13 -18.07 0.27
CA ALA A 397 14.86 -18.45 0.87
C ALA A 397 14.49 -17.63 2.12
N LEU A 398 15.46 -17.29 2.97
CA LEU A 398 15.19 -16.60 4.25
C LEU A 398 14.60 -15.19 4.08
N PRO A 399 15.18 -14.27 3.28
CA PRO A 399 14.65 -12.91 3.15
C PRO A 399 13.43 -12.81 2.22
N ILE A 400 13.24 -13.77 1.31
CA ILE A 400 12.08 -13.79 0.41
C ILE A 400 10.77 -13.81 1.19
N HIS A 401 10.68 -14.58 2.29
CA HIS A 401 9.43 -14.71 3.02
C HIS A 401 8.96 -13.39 3.69
N PRO A 402 9.80 -12.65 4.44
CA PRO A 402 9.46 -11.30 4.90
C PRO A 402 9.10 -10.33 3.77
N ILE A 403 9.81 -10.38 2.63
CA ILE A 403 9.51 -9.53 1.46
C ILE A 403 8.11 -9.82 0.91
N ILE A 404 7.73 -11.10 0.79
CA ILE A 404 6.39 -11.49 0.35
C ILE A 404 5.33 -11.03 1.35
N ASN A 405 5.53 -11.23 2.65
CA ASN A 405 4.56 -10.80 3.66
C ASN A 405 4.35 -9.28 3.65
N ASN A 406 5.42 -8.50 3.48
CA ASN A 406 5.33 -7.06 3.30
C ASN A 406 4.57 -6.72 2.02
N PHE A 407 4.89 -7.38 0.89
CA PHE A 407 4.17 -7.18 -0.37
C PHE A 407 2.66 -7.41 -0.20
N VAL A 408 2.25 -8.51 0.44
CA VAL A 408 0.84 -8.80 0.70
C VAL A 408 0.19 -7.72 1.57
N LYS A 409 0.83 -7.32 2.69
CA LYS A 409 0.31 -6.26 3.57
C LYS A 409 0.07 -4.94 2.80
N TYR A 410 1.03 -4.54 1.96
CA TYR A 410 0.90 -3.32 1.15
C TYR A 410 -0.12 -3.45 0.02
N TYR A 411 -0.17 -4.60 -0.64
CA TYR A 411 -1.14 -4.88 -1.69
C TYR A 411 -2.57 -4.77 -1.15
N ASP A 412 -2.85 -5.38 0.00
CA ASP A 412 -4.16 -5.31 0.64
C ASP A 412 -4.51 -3.89 1.07
N LYS A 413 -3.54 -3.15 1.67
CA LYS A 413 -3.74 -1.74 2.04
C LYS A 413 -4.09 -0.87 0.83
N GLN A 414 -3.42 -1.08 -0.30
CA GLN A 414 -3.68 -0.36 -1.54
C GLN A 414 -5.09 -0.67 -2.09
N ARG A 415 -5.51 -1.93 -2.04
CA ARG A 415 -6.87 -2.34 -2.45
C ARG A 415 -7.97 -1.73 -1.58
N VAL A 416 -7.76 -1.66 -0.27
CA VAL A 416 -8.70 -1.00 0.65
C VAL A 416 -8.80 0.49 0.34
N LEU A 417 -7.67 1.17 0.10
CA LEU A 417 -7.65 2.58 -0.27
C LEU A 417 -8.41 2.85 -1.58
N GLU A 418 -8.19 2.04 -2.62
CA GLU A 418 -8.89 2.14 -3.90
C GLU A 418 -10.41 1.95 -3.73
N THR A 419 -10.81 0.95 -2.94
CA THR A 419 -12.23 0.65 -2.67
C THR A 419 -12.89 1.78 -1.89
N ALA A 420 -12.23 2.31 -0.85
CA ALA A 420 -12.74 3.42 -0.03
C ALA A 420 -12.87 4.71 -0.86
N THR A 421 -11.89 5.00 -1.71
CA THR A 421 -11.93 6.16 -2.62
C THR A 421 -13.10 6.03 -3.60
N LYS A 422 -13.28 4.85 -4.20
CA LYS A 422 -14.40 4.60 -5.13
C LYS A 422 -15.75 4.77 -4.44
N HIS A 423 -15.91 4.22 -3.24
CA HIS A 423 -17.16 4.34 -2.47
C HIS A 423 -17.50 5.81 -2.14
N GLU A 424 -16.51 6.62 -1.72
CA GLU A 424 -16.76 8.05 -1.49
C GLU A 424 -17.12 8.81 -2.78
N LEU A 425 -16.49 8.47 -3.92
CA LEU A 425 -16.85 9.07 -5.21
C LEU A 425 -18.28 8.71 -5.65
N ASP A 426 -18.68 7.44 -5.49
CA ASP A 426 -20.03 6.98 -5.81
C ASP A 426 -21.07 7.70 -4.91
N LEU A 427 -20.78 7.87 -3.62
CA LEU A 427 -21.62 8.65 -2.70
C LEU A 427 -21.75 10.13 -3.11
N MET A 428 -20.66 10.76 -3.53
CA MET A 428 -20.67 12.13 -4.03
C MET A 428 -21.54 12.26 -5.29
N GLU A 429 -21.46 11.29 -6.21
CA GLU A 429 -22.28 11.27 -7.42
C GLU A 429 -23.76 11.16 -7.07
N LEU A 430 -24.14 10.23 -6.18
CA LEU A 430 -25.51 10.09 -5.68
C LEU A 430 -26.03 11.40 -5.07
N HIS A 431 -25.28 12.02 -4.17
CA HIS A 431 -25.65 13.30 -3.55
C HIS A 431 -25.83 14.41 -4.61
N SER A 432 -25.01 14.42 -5.65
CA SER A 432 -25.11 15.41 -6.74
C SER A 432 -26.38 15.21 -7.59
N THR A 433 -26.80 13.96 -7.80
CA THR A 433 -28.04 13.63 -8.53
C THR A 433 -29.28 13.93 -7.71
N GLU A 434 -29.28 13.63 -6.39
CA GLU A 434 -30.38 13.99 -5.48
C GLU A 434 -30.53 15.51 -5.34
N GLY A 435 -29.42 16.26 -5.29
CA GLY A 435 -29.42 17.73 -5.27
C GLY A 435 -30.03 18.35 -6.52
N LYS A 436 -29.82 17.73 -7.70
CA LYS A 436 -30.47 18.14 -8.96
C LYS A 436 -31.96 17.78 -8.97
N GLY A 437 -32.31 16.57 -8.54
CA GLY A 437 -33.71 16.12 -8.44
C GLY A 437 -34.55 16.95 -7.46
N ARG A 438 -33.95 17.51 -6.41
CA ARG A 438 -34.65 18.38 -5.44
C ARG A 438 -34.88 19.81 -5.94
N ASN A 439 -34.13 20.26 -6.95
CA ASN A 439 -34.37 21.53 -7.65
C ASN A 439 -35.43 21.40 -8.77
N GLU A 440 -35.61 20.21 -9.35
CA GLU A 440 -36.71 19.92 -10.28
C GLU A 440 -37.99 19.44 -9.56
N GLY A 441 -37.87 18.87 -8.36
CA GLY A 441 -38.95 18.27 -7.58
C GLY A 441 -39.70 19.18 -6.60
N LYS A 442 -39.47 20.50 -6.60
CA LYS A 442 -40.31 21.46 -5.83
C LYS A 442 -41.72 21.66 -6.42
N SER A 443 -42.25 20.65 -7.11
CA SER A 443 -43.64 20.55 -7.53
C SER A 443 -44.16 19.10 -7.46
N ALA A 444 -43.92 18.38 -6.36
CA ALA A 444 -44.80 17.27 -5.93
C ALA A 444 -44.40 16.79 -4.53
N ALA A 445 -45.40 16.48 -3.72
CA ALA A 445 -45.33 16.22 -2.28
C ALA A 445 -44.91 14.79 -1.89
N GLY A 446 -44.60 14.60 -0.60
CA GLY A 446 -45.06 13.44 0.17
C GLY A 446 -44.00 12.45 0.68
N LEU A 447 -44.02 12.25 2.01
CA LEU A 447 -43.26 11.31 2.85
C LEU A 447 -42.90 9.94 2.24
N ASN A 448 -41.69 9.44 2.56
CA ASN A 448 -41.51 8.24 3.40
C ASN A 448 -40.04 8.08 3.83
N GLY A 449 -39.85 7.79 5.12
CA GLY A 449 -38.55 7.46 5.71
C GLY A 449 -38.22 5.98 5.47
N MET A 450 -37.08 5.72 4.85
CA MET A 450 -36.53 4.37 4.66
C MET A 450 -35.18 4.31 5.39
N SER A 451 -35.10 3.42 6.37
CA SER A 451 -33.88 3.08 7.10
C SER A 451 -32.86 2.46 6.15
N MET A 452 -31.67 3.07 6.03
CA MET A 452 -30.56 2.51 5.27
C MET A 452 -29.83 1.45 6.11
N SER A 453 -29.75 0.23 5.58
CA SER A 453 -28.87 -0.82 6.07
C SER A 453 -27.40 -0.36 5.95
N GLN A 454 -26.66 -0.35 7.07
CA GLN A 454 -25.23 -0.08 7.07
C GLN A 454 -24.49 -1.19 6.31
N SER A 455 -23.72 -0.81 5.29
CA SER A 455 -22.88 -1.76 4.54
C SER A 455 -21.59 -2.07 5.30
N ASP A 456 -21.04 -3.27 5.05
CA ASP A 456 -19.79 -3.78 5.63
C ASP A 456 -18.52 -2.98 5.27
N SER A 457 -18.66 -1.89 4.49
CA SER A 457 -17.58 -0.99 4.06
C SER A 457 -17.53 0.33 4.83
N TYR A 458 -18.33 0.50 5.88
CA TYR A 458 -18.40 1.73 6.65
C TYR A 458 -17.12 1.99 7.48
N ILE A 459 -16.39 3.06 7.15
CA ILE A 459 -15.24 3.57 7.91
C ILE A 459 -15.73 4.68 8.87
N PRO A 460 -15.77 4.45 10.20
CA PRO A 460 -16.37 5.40 11.15
C PRO A 460 -15.65 6.75 11.25
N LEU A 461 -14.36 6.81 10.91
CA LEU A 461 -13.54 8.03 11.07
C LEU A 461 -13.82 9.11 10.02
N LEU A 462 -14.50 8.78 8.91
CA LEU A 462 -14.86 9.75 7.89
C LEU A 462 -16.05 10.64 8.30
N SER A 463 -16.94 10.15 9.17
CA SER A 463 -18.05 10.97 9.70
C SER A 463 -17.58 12.01 10.71
N ASP A 464 -16.61 11.67 11.57
CA ASP A 464 -16.08 12.61 12.58
C ASP A 464 -15.37 13.81 11.94
N ALA A 465 -14.66 13.60 10.83
CA ALA A 465 -14.03 14.66 10.05
C ALA A 465 -15.08 15.60 9.40
N LYS A 466 -16.18 15.07 8.87
CA LYS A 466 -17.31 15.86 8.34
C LYS A 466 -17.99 16.68 9.46
N GLN A 467 -18.16 16.10 10.66
CA GLN A 467 -18.80 16.78 11.80
C GLN A 467 -17.95 17.94 12.33
N HIS A 468 -16.62 17.79 12.31
CA HIS A 468 -15.68 18.88 12.64
C HIS A 468 -15.74 20.04 11.63
N ARG A 469 -15.88 19.74 10.32
CA ARG A 469 -16.03 20.73 9.24
C ARG A 469 -17.34 21.51 9.35
N THR A 470 -18.43 20.83 9.71
CA THR A 470 -19.76 21.46 9.88
C THR A 470 -19.77 22.44 11.07
N ARG A 471 -19.06 22.11 12.16
CA ARG A 471 -18.88 23.02 13.30
C ARG A 471 -18.00 24.23 12.98
N LEU A 472 -16.98 24.08 12.13
CA LEU A 472 -16.11 25.18 11.71
C LEU A 472 -16.78 26.13 10.69
N GLN A 473 -17.67 25.61 9.83
CA GLN A 473 -18.46 26.45 8.91
C GLN A 473 -19.62 27.19 9.58
N SER A 474 -20.12 26.70 10.73
CA SER A 474 -21.14 27.41 11.54
C SER A 474 -20.56 28.56 12.38
N CYS A 475 -19.24 28.74 12.40
CA CYS A 475 -18.54 29.78 13.17
C CYS A 475 -17.87 30.85 12.29
N LYS A 476 -18.36 31.09 11.07
CA LYS A 476 -17.97 32.23 10.24
C LYS A 476 -19.16 33.07 9.83
#